data_AF-A0AA42AQU3-F1
#
_entry.id   AF-A0AA42AQU3-F1
#
_cell.length_a   1.000
_cell.length_b   1.000
_cell.length_c   1.000
_cell.angle_alpha   90.00
_cell.angle_beta   90.00
_cell.angle_gamma   90.00
#
_symmetry.space_group_name_H-M   'P 1'
#
loop_
_entity.id
_entity.type
_entity.pdbx_description
1 polymer ?
#
loop_
_entity_poly.entity_id
_entity_poly.type
_entity_poly.pdbx_seq_one_letter_code
_entity_poly.pdbx_strand_id
1 'polypeptide(L)' 'MVAFLVIDSSQESIFDSAEASFDKEGMCIIKKYLDSFPFPFYLVLQNMAALPSTLADLIRQWFELMQSTRD' A
#
# COMPACT_ATOMS: atom_id res chain seq x y z
N MET A 1 12.92 5.89 6.94
CA MET A 1 11.53 5.73 6.44
C MET A 1 11.61 4.87 5.18
N VAL A 2 10.61 4.02 4.90
CA VAL A 2 10.52 3.21 3.65
C VAL A 2 9.06 3.30 3.16
N ALA A 3 8.86 3.46 1.86
CA ALA A 3 7.53 3.44 1.23
C ALA A 3 7.43 2.27 0.24
N PHE A 4 6.28 1.62 0.20
CA PHE A 4 6.01 0.47 -0.66
C PHE A 4 5.16 0.87 -1.85
N LEU A 5 5.57 0.47 -3.06
CA LEU A 5 4.76 0.60 -4.24
C LEU A 5 4.12 -0.76 -4.56
N VAL A 6 2.81 -0.84 -4.38
CA VAL A 6 2.02 -2.00 -4.72
C VAL A 6 1.60 -1.86 -6.19
N ILE A 7 2.01 -2.80 -7.02
CA ILE A 7 1.60 -2.86 -8.42
C ILE A 7 0.33 -3.70 -8.48
N ASP A 8 -0.76 -3.07 -8.90
CA ASP A 8 -2.08 -3.68 -9.00
C ASP A 8 -2.42 -4.02 -10.46
N SER A 9 -3.11 -5.14 -10.66
CA SER A 9 -3.58 -5.57 -11.97
C SER A 9 -5.10 -5.69 -11.92
N SER A 10 -5.80 -5.25 -12.97
CA SER A 10 -7.26 -5.37 -13.04
C SER A 10 -7.77 -6.82 -13.12
N GLN A 11 -6.91 -7.77 -13.48
CA GLN A 11 -7.25 -9.19 -13.52
C GLN A 11 -7.23 -9.84 -12.13
N GLU A 12 -6.32 -9.38 -11.26
CA GLU A 12 -6.17 -9.84 -9.89
C GLU A 12 -5.85 -8.63 -9.02
N SER A 13 -6.90 -7.96 -8.54
CA SER A 13 -6.72 -6.74 -7.78
C SER A 13 -6.40 -7.02 -6.33
N ILE A 14 -5.45 -6.28 -5.76
CA ILE A 14 -5.18 -6.28 -4.33
C ILE A 14 -6.39 -5.76 -3.51
N PHE A 15 -7.25 -4.94 -4.12
CA PHE A 15 -8.48 -4.47 -3.47
C PHE A 15 -9.50 -5.58 -3.22
N ASP A 16 -9.43 -6.64 -4.03
CA ASP A 16 -10.27 -7.83 -3.93
C ASP A 16 -9.59 -8.96 -3.14
N SER A 17 -8.30 -8.79 -2.81
CA SER A 17 -7.54 -9.78 -2.05
C SER A 17 -8.06 -9.89 -0.62
N ALA A 18 -8.39 -11.12 -0.25
CA ALA A 18 -8.89 -11.46 1.08
C ALA A 18 -7.84 -12.25 1.86
N GLU A 19 -7.78 -12.01 3.16
CA GLU A 19 -7.01 -12.82 4.09
C GLU A 19 -7.92 -13.52 5.09
N ALA A 20 -7.57 -14.76 5.42
CA ALA A 20 -8.20 -15.49 6.50
C ALA A 20 -7.38 -15.29 7.78
N SER A 21 -8.04 -14.84 8.84
CA SER A 21 -7.48 -14.71 10.18
C SER A 21 -8.33 -15.51 11.16
N PHE A 22 -7.72 -16.04 12.22
CA PHE A 22 -8.45 -16.74 13.27
C PHE A 22 -8.46 -15.89 14.53
N ASP A 23 -9.63 -15.73 15.15
CA ASP A 23 -9.71 -15.06 16.44
C ASP A 23 -9.26 -15.97 17.60
N LYS A 24 -9.33 -15.45 18.82
CA LYS A 24 -8.91 -16.16 20.03
C LYS A 24 -9.77 -17.40 20.33
N GLU A 25 -10.96 -17.48 19.74
CA GLU A 25 -11.92 -18.57 19.90
C GLU A 25 -11.79 -19.61 18.76
N GLY A 26 -10.90 -19.36 17.80
CA GLY A 26 -10.64 -20.23 16.65
C GLY A 26 -11.64 -20.05 15.51
N MET A 27 -12.46 -19.00 15.52
CA MET A 27 -13.35 -18.71 14.40
C MET A 27 -12.58 -18.06 13.25
N CYS A 28 -12.82 -18.54 12.03
CA CYS A 28 -12.25 -17.95 10.82
C CYS A 28 -12.97 -16.65 10.48
N ILE A 29 -12.21 -15.57 10.35
CA ILE A 29 -12.64 -14.24 9.95
C ILE A 29 -11.93 -13.90 8.65
N ILE A 30 -12.70 -13.65 7.61
CA ILE A 30 -12.19 -13.16 6.33
C ILE A 30 -12.18 -11.62 6.37
N LYS A 31 -11.04 -11.02 6.06
CA LYS A 31 -10.85 -9.56 5.97
C LYS A 31 -10.21 -9.20 4.64
N LYS A 32 -10.23 -7.91 4.29
CA LYS A 32 -9.45 -7.45 3.14
C LYS A 32 -7.98 -7.43 3.53
N TYR A 33 -7.11 -7.89 2.64
CA TYR A 33 -5.67 -7.89 2.88
C TYR A 33 -5.11 -6.48 3.14
N LEU A 34 -5.72 -5.44 2.57
CA LEU A 34 -5.30 -4.07 2.83
C LEU A 34 -5.57 -3.59 4.27
N ASP A 35 -6.52 -4.20 4.98
CA ASP A 35 -6.84 -3.82 6.37
C ASP A 35 -5.71 -4.19 7.35
N SER A 36 -4.90 -5.18 6.98
CA SER A 36 -3.79 -5.74 7.76
C SER A 36 -2.42 -5.48 7.13
N PHE A 37 -2.36 -4.66 6.07
CA PHE A 37 -1.14 -4.47 5.28
C PHE A 37 0.01 -3.99 6.20
N PRO A 38 1.16 -4.70 6.21
CA PRO A 38 2.14 -4.57 7.29
C PRO A 38 2.99 -3.28 7.22
N PHE A 39 2.75 -2.44 6.22
CA PHE A 39 3.53 -1.23 5.98
C PHE A 39 2.64 0.02 6.03
N PRO A 40 3.01 1.04 6.83
CA PRO A 40 2.18 2.22 7.02
C PRO A 40 2.22 3.22 5.86
N PHE A 41 3.24 3.14 4.99
CA PHE A 41 3.41 4.02 3.84
C PHE A 41 3.42 3.18 2.57
N TYR A 42 2.31 3.21 1.83
CA TYR A 42 2.20 2.53 0.55
C TYR A 42 1.34 3.31 -0.45
N LEU A 43 1.57 3.06 -1.73
CA LEU A 43 0.73 3.49 -2.84
C LEU A 43 0.33 2.27 -3.66
N VAL A 44 -0.91 2.23 -4.13
CA VAL A 44 -1.40 1.19 -5.04
C VAL A 44 -1.48 1.78 -6.44
N LEU A 45 -0.74 1.19 -7.37
CA LEU A 45 -0.66 1.63 -8.76
C LEU A 45 -1.39 0.65 -9.68
N GLN A 46 -2.54 1.07 -10.20
CA GLN A 46 -3.35 0.25 -11.13
C GLN A 46 -2.97 0.44 -12.60
N ASN A 47 -2.30 1.55 -12.92
CA ASN A 47 -1.92 1.89 -14.29
C ASN A 47 -0.40 1.95 -14.41
N MET A 48 0.18 0.97 -15.09
CA MET A 48 1.63 0.89 -15.33
C MET A 48 2.17 2.08 -16.11
N ALA A 49 1.36 2.70 -16.99
CA ALA A 49 1.79 3.89 -17.74
C ALA A 49 1.99 5.11 -16.82
N ALA A 50 1.36 5.14 -15.64
CA ALA A 50 1.54 6.20 -14.65
C ALA A 50 2.74 5.96 -13.72
N LEU A 51 3.40 4.80 -13.78
CA LEU A 51 4.51 4.44 -12.90
C LEU A 51 5.61 5.52 -12.84
N PRO A 52 6.13 6.06 -13.97
CA PRO A 52 7.24 7.01 -13.92
C PRO A 52 6.85 8.32 -13.23
N SER A 53 5.65 8.84 -13.51
CA SER A 53 5.15 10.06 -12.91
C SER A 53 4.83 9.87 -11.42
N THR A 54 4.17 8.77 -11.06
CA THR A 54 3.85 8.45 -9.66
C THR A 54 5.12 8.31 -8.82
N LEU A 55 6.17 7.69 -9.35
CA LEU A 55 7.44 7.59 -8.66
C LEU A 55 8.11 8.96 -8.46
N ALA A 56 8.08 9.82 -9.48
CA ALA A 56 8.62 11.17 -9.39
C ALA A 56 7.90 12.01 -8.32
N ASP A 57 6.58 11.92 -8.26
CA ASP A 57 5.76 12.61 -7.26
C ASP A 57 6.03 12.08 -5.86
N LEU A 58 6.12 10.75 -5.69
CA LEU A 58 6.42 10.11 -4.40
C LEU A 58 7.79 10.57 -3.86
N ILE A 59 8.81 10.62 -4.73
CA ILE A 59 10.14 11.13 -4.37
C ILE A 59 10.08 12.61 -3.99
N ARG A 60 9.29 13.44 -4.70
CA ARG A 60 9.14 14.86 -4.35
C ARG A 60 8.48 15.03 -2.97
N GLN A 61 7.36 14.34 -2.74
CA GLN A 61 6.63 14.36 -1.47
C GLN A 61 7.53 13.91 -0.31
N TRP A 62 8.38 12.92 -0.56
CA TRP A 62 9.37 12.45 0.41
C TRP A 62 10.35 13.54 0.82
N PHE A 63 10.93 14.25 -0.15
CA PHE A 63 11.86 15.34 0.14
C PHE A 63 11.20 16.50 0.87
N GLU A 64 9.93 16.79 0.60
CA GLU A 64 9.16 17.80 1.32
C GLU A 64 8.95 17.40 2.79
N LEU A 65 8.52 16.16 3.05
CA LEU A 65 8.37 15.62 4.42
C LEU A 65 9.69 15.63 5.20
N MET A 66 10.79 15.26 4.58
CA MET A 66 12.10 15.25 5.23
C MET A 66 12.58 16.66 5.60
N GLN A 67 12.14 17.68 4.87
CA GLN A 67 12.42 19.08 5.18
C GLN A 67 11.52 19.60 6.29
N SER A 68 10.21 19.30 6.26
CA SER A 68 9.27 19.73 7.30
C SER A 68 9.53 19.10 8.66
N THR A 69 10.14 17.91 8.70
CA THR A 69 10.49 17.22 9.95
C THR A 69 11.75 17.80 10.62
N ARG A 70 12.48 18.70 9.94
CA ARG A 70 13.70 19.33 10.46
C ARG A 70 13.46 20.69 11.14
N ASP A 71 12.25 21.24 11.01
CA ASP A 71 11.78 22.41 11.75
C ASP A 71 10.96 21.97 12.97
#